data_AF-A0A1H5C3G6-F1
#
_entry.id   AF-A0A1H5C3G6-F1
#
_cell.length_a   1.000
_cell.length_b   1.000
_cell.length_c   1.000
_cell.angle_alpha   90.00
_cell.angle_beta   90.00
_cell.angle_gamma   90.00
#
_symmetry.space_group_name_H-M   'P 1'
#
loop_
_entity.id
_entity.type
_entity.pdbx_description
1 polymer ?
#
loop_
_entity_poly.entity_id
_entity_poly.type
_entity_poly.pdbx_seq_one_letter_code
_entity_poly.pdbx_strand_id
1 'polypeptide(L)'
;MPKPFPEGSTARKREAPLNQIAATTVVLPSLGENVTEATITRWLTSRGDRIEEGEPVLEVSTDKVDTEVPLPTAGILVDILASEDTVVEVGGPLAMIGANAAGVTLPEPAPIVEPVTVSGADRVEKLPRIRRTIARRMVESLHTSAQLTTVVEIDVTGIARVRDREKAVLHARTGMKLSFPPFFVADAVEALGDHPVINLTTVRQRLETGFGLQLCIKHRLNSNQT
;
A
#
# COMPACT_ATOMS: atom_id res chain seq x y z
N MET A 1 -31.12 -21.68 -63.21
CA MET A 1 -32.53 -21.66 -62.78
C MET A 1 -32.61 -22.05 -61.30
N PRO A 2 -33.06 -21.14 -60.42
CA PRO A 2 -33.16 -21.37 -58.98
C PRO A 2 -34.47 -22.09 -58.63
N LYS A 3 -34.45 -22.95 -57.62
CA LYS A 3 -35.66 -23.36 -56.89
C LYS A 3 -35.71 -22.59 -55.56
N PRO A 4 -36.89 -22.04 -55.18
CA PRO A 4 -37.02 -21.13 -54.05
C PRO A 4 -37.04 -21.87 -52.71
N PHE A 5 -36.44 -21.27 -51.70
CA PHE A 5 -36.64 -21.60 -50.28
C PHE A 5 -37.80 -20.74 -49.74
N PRO A 6 -38.77 -21.30 -48.99
CA PRO A 6 -39.75 -20.50 -48.29
C PRO A 6 -39.17 -19.91 -47.00
N GLU A 7 -39.44 -18.62 -46.81
CA GLU A 7 -39.08 -17.79 -45.66
C GLU A 7 -39.97 -18.06 -44.44
N GLY A 8 -39.44 -17.83 -43.23
CA GLY A 8 -40.29 -17.50 -42.09
C GLY A 8 -39.75 -17.84 -40.69
N SER A 9 -39.25 -16.78 -40.03
CA SER A 9 -39.53 -16.45 -38.63
C SER A 9 -38.63 -16.99 -37.49
N THR A 10 -37.94 -15.98 -36.92
CA THR A 10 -37.72 -15.69 -35.49
C THR A 10 -36.69 -16.47 -34.68
N ALA A 11 -35.61 -15.75 -34.38
CA ALA A 11 -35.00 -15.56 -33.06
C ALA A 11 -35.24 -16.69 -32.05
N ARG A 12 -34.22 -17.54 -31.85
CA ARG A 12 -34.10 -18.31 -30.61
C ARG A 12 -32.83 -17.85 -29.88
N LYS A 13 -32.98 -16.70 -29.24
CA LYS A 13 -32.19 -16.29 -28.08
C LYS A 13 -32.11 -17.51 -27.16
N ARG A 14 -30.91 -18.06 -26.98
CA ARG A 14 -30.68 -19.11 -25.98
C ARG A 14 -30.79 -18.44 -24.62
N GLU A 15 -32.00 -18.45 -24.07
CA GLU A 15 -32.25 -18.17 -22.66
C GLU A 15 -31.66 -19.31 -21.84
N ALA A 16 -30.58 -19.01 -21.11
CA ALA A 16 -30.09 -19.82 -20.02
C ALA A 16 -31.02 -19.66 -18.80
N PRO A 17 -31.21 -20.69 -17.97
CA PRO A 17 -32.18 -20.65 -16.88
C PRO A 17 -31.74 -19.66 -15.80
N LEU A 18 -32.62 -18.71 -15.51
CA LEU A 18 -32.55 -17.77 -14.40
C LEU A 18 -32.71 -18.54 -13.07
N ASN A 19 -31.60 -18.90 -12.43
CA ASN A 19 -31.60 -19.03 -10.98
C ASN A 19 -31.54 -17.61 -10.40
N GLN A 20 -32.69 -16.94 -10.33
CA GLN A 20 -32.82 -15.63 -9.69
C GLN A 20 -32.66 -15.81 -8.18
N ILE A 21 -31.43 -15.89 -7.72
CA ILE A 21 -31.08 -15.41 -6.39
C ILE A 21 -31.28 -13.89 -6.49
N ALA A 22 -32.20 -13.33 -5.72
CA ALA A 22 -32.31 -11.88 -5.56
C ALA A 22 -31.01 -11.41 -4.87
N ALA A 23 -30.01 -11.14 -5.71
CA ALA A 23 -28.68 -10.75 -5.32
C ALA A 23 -28.60 -9.24 -5.51
N THR A 24 -28.67 -8.50 -4.40
CA THR A 24 -28.60 -7.05 -4.39
C THR A 24 -27.13 -6.64 -4.36
N THR A 25 -26.66 -5.97 -5.41
CA THR A 25 -25.32 -5.38 -5.45
C THR A 25 -25.27 -4.18 -4.51
N VAL A 26 -24.42 -4.26 -3.49
CA VAL A 26 -24.07 -3.13 -2.64
C VAL A 26 -23.05 -2.29 -3.38
N VAL A 27 -23.38 -1.02 -3.56
CA VAL A 27 -22.49 -0.03 -4.17
C VAL A 27 -21.97 0.94 -3.13
N LEU A 28 -20.82 1.56 -3.41
CA LEU A 28 -20.31 2.63 -2.56
C LEU A 28 -21.30 3.81 -2.56
N PRO A 29 -21.90 4.18 -1.40
CA PRO A 29 -22.83 5.29 -1.33
C PRO A 29 -22.11 6.61 -1.58
N SER A 30 -22.87 7.66 -1.90
CA SER A 30 -22.30 9.02 -1.97
C SER A 30 -21.94 9.46 -0.55
N LEU A 31 -20.64 9.55 -0.26
CA LEU A 31 -20.09 9.91 1.05
C LEU A 31 -19.89 11.43 1.23
N GLY A 32 -20.51 12.24 0.36
CA GLY A 32 -20.48 13.71 0.43
C GLY A 32 -20.28 14.37 -0.93
N GLU A 33 -20.57 15.67 -1.02
CA GLU A 33 -20.62 16.45 -2.27
C GLU A 33 -19.29 16.51 -3.06
N ASN A 34 -18.16 16.10 -2.48
CA ASN A 34 -16.83 16.18 -3.11
C ASN A 34 -15.98 14.90 -2.98
N VAL A 35 -16.58 13.75 -2.62
CA VAL A 35 -15.86 12.46 -2.55
C VAL A 35 -16.17 11.67 -3.81
N THR A 36 -15.19 11.50 -4.70
CA THR A 36 -15.36 10.75 -5.97
C THR A 36 -14.92 9.29 -5.89
N GLU A 37 -14.07 8.97 -4.91
CA GLU A 37 -13.51 7.64 -4.68
C GLU A 37 -13.24 7.42 -3.19
N ALA A 38 -13.26 6.15 -2.77
CA ALA A 38 -12.90 5.75 -1.41
C ALA A 38 -12.05 4.47 -1.45
N THR A 39 -11.11 4.36 -0.52
CA THR A 39 -10.26 3.17 -0.37
C THR A 39 -10.83 2.28 0.71
N ILE A 40 -11.02 0.99 0.43
CA ILE A 40 -11.49 0.03 1.45
C ILE A 40 -10.35 -0.23 2.43
N THR A 41 -10.49 0.18 3.69
CA THR A 41 -9.46 -0.07 4.70
C THR A 41 -9.61 -1.45 5.33
N ARG A 42 -10.86 -1.88 5.55
CA ARG A 42 -11.12 -3.13 6.25
C ARG A 42 -12.53 -3.66 6.03
N TRP A 43 -12.66 -4.97 5.83
CA TRP A 43 -13.94 -5.66 5.94
C TRP A 43 -14.21 -6.03 7.41
N LEU A 44 -15.38 -5.63 7.91
CA LEU A 44 -15.85 -5.98 9.24
C LEU A 44 -16.62 -7.32 9.24
N THR A 45 -16.96 -7.83 8.05
CA THR A 45 -17.79 -9.00 7.85
C THR A 45 -17.16 -9.94 6.82
N SER A 46 -17.34 -11.25 7.00
CA SER A 46 -16.78 -12.28 6.13
C SER A 46 -17.80 -12.83 5.14
N ARG A 47 -17.33 -13.38 4.03
CA ARG A 47 -18.18 -14.04 3.03
C ARG A 47 -18.98 -15.17 3.69
N GLY A 48 -20.30 -15.10 3.57
CA GLY A 48 -21.24 -16.04 4.20
C GLY A 48 -21.83 -15.54 5.53
N ASP A 49 -21.37 -14.41 6.06
CA ASP A 49 -21.94 -13.83 7.26
C ASP A 49 -23.32 -13.23 6.99
N ARG A 50 -24.20 -13.40 7.98
CA ARG A 50 -25.55 -12.82 7.99
C ARG A 50 -25.46 -11.45 8.65
N ILE A 51 -25.93 -10.44 7.93
CA ILE A 51 -25.82 -9.03 8.33
C ILE A 51 -27.20 -8.39 8.24
N GLU A 52 -27.55 -7.56 9.22
CA GLU A 52 -28.85 -6.87 9.27
C GLU A 52 -28.83 -5.52 8.52
N GLU A 53 -30.02 -4.98 8.22
CA GLU A 53 -30.15 -3.67 7.56
C GLU A 53 -29.61 -2.57 8.48
N GLY A 54 -28.73 -1.72 7.95
CA GLY A 54 -28.08 -0.66 8.73
C GLY A 54 -26.84 -1.08 9.53
N GLU A 55 -26.44 -2.35 9.48
CA GLU A 55 -25.20 -2.82 10.13
C GLU A 55 -23.96 -2.50 9.26
N PRO A 56 -22.85 -2.05 9.87
CA PRO A 56 -21.64 -1.68 9.12
C PRO A 56 -20.89 -2.92 8.62
N VAL A 57 -20.55 -2.92 7.33
CA VAL A 57 -19.98 -4.12 6.64
C VAL A 57 -18.52 -3.97 6.33
N LEU A 58 -18.14 -2.76 5.98
CA LEU A 58 -16.78 -2.40 5.61
C LEU A 58 -16.53 -0.94 5.97
N GLU A 59 -15.28 -0.66 6.28
CA GLU A 59 -14.75 0.66 6.55
C GLU A 59 -14.06 1.17 5.28
N VAL A 60 -14.38 2.41 4.89
CA VAL A 60 -13.69 3.08 3.78
C VAL A 60 -12.99 4.32 4.27
N SER A 61 -11.75 4.51 3.83
CA SER A 61 -11.01 5.75 4.02
C SER A 61 -11.17 6.65 2.81
N THR A 62 -11.59 7.87 3.07
CA THR A 62 -11.62 8.97 2.10
C THR A 62 -10.51 9.96 2.47
N ASP A 63 -10.13 10.88 1.57
CA ASP A 63 -9.03 11.87 1.77
C ASP A 63 -9.03 12.58 3.14
N LYS A 64 -10.18 12.66 3.83
CA LYS A 64 -10.30 13.42 5.10
C LYS A 64 -10.97 12.70 6.27
N VAL A 65 -11.75 11.64 6.05
CA VAL A 65 -12.49 10.96 7.14
C VAL A 65 -12.74 9.49 6.79
N ASP A 66 -12.50 8.59 7.74
CA ASP A 66 -12.91 7.19 7.65
C ASP A 66 -14.42 7.07 7.92
N THR A 67 -15.14 6.40 7.02
CA THR A 67 -16.60 6.23 7.12
C THR A 67 -16.97 4.76 7.02
N GLU A 68 -17.85 4.32 7.91
CA GLU A 68 -18.44 2.99 7.85
C GLU A 68 -19.56 2.97 6.82
N VAL A 69 -19.56 1.97 5.94
CA VAL A 69 -20.62 1.78 4.95
C VAL A 69 -21.69 0.86 5.54
N PRO A 70 -22.90 1.36 5.88
CA PRO A 70 -23.98 0.53 6.38
C PRO A 70 -24.64 -0.25 5.24
N LEU A 71 -25.23 -1.41 5.55
CA LEU A 71 -26.02 -2.14 4.55
C LEU A 71 -27.32 -1.44 4.18
N PRO A 72 -27.64 -1.34 2.88
CA PRO A 72 -28.94 -0.88 2.42
C PRO A 72 -30.05 -1.94 2.56
N THR A 73 -29.72 -3.22 2.75
CA THR A 73 -30.70 -4.32 2.86
C THR A 73 -30.10 -5.48 3.65
N ALA A 74 -30.89 -6.10 4.55
CA ALA A 74 -30.48 -7.28 5.30
C ALA A 74 -30.28 -8.51 4.38
N GLY A 75 -29.23 -9.30 4.63
CA GLY A 75 -28.97 -10.51 3.86
C GLY A 75 -27.66 -11.19 4.20
N ILE A 76 -27.23 -12.12 3.33
CA ILE A 76 -25.95 -12.82 3.48
C ILE A 76 -24.95 -12.25 2.48
N LEU A 77 -23.72 -12.00 2.93
CA LEU A 77 -22.62 -11.59 2.06
C LEU A 77 -22.24 -12.76 1.13
N VAL A 78 -22.74 -12.77 -0.11
CA VAL A 78 -22.54 -13.88 -1.07
C VAL A 78 -21.17 -13.78 -1.74
N ASP A 79 -20.75 -12.57 -2.07
CA ASP A 79 -19.46 -12.34 -2.72
C ASP A 79 -18.91 -10.95 -2.42
N ILE A 80 -17.59 -10.88 -2.28
CA ILE A 80 -16.85 -9.62 -2.11
C ILE A 80 -16.24 -9.28 -3.47
N LEU A 81 -16.67 -8.16 -4.06
CA LEU A 81 -16.24 -7.74 -5.39
C LEU A 81 -15.01 -6.83 -5.34
N ALA A 82 -14.80 -6.14 -4.21
CA ALA A 82 -13.66 -5.26 -3.99
C ALA A 82 -12.89 -5.68 -2.71
N SER A 83 -11.58 -5.90 -2.84
CA SER A 83 -10.74 -6.35 -1.73
C SER A 83 -10.32 -5.20 -0.81
N GLU A 84 -9.82 -5.51 0.38
CA GLU A 84 -9.11 -4.53 1.23
C GLU A 84 -7.98 -3.87 0.43
N ASP A 85 -7.70 -2.60 0.74
CA ASP A 85 -6.74 -1.72 0.06
C ASP A 85 -7.08 -1.39 -1.41
N THR A 86 -8.31 -1.68 -1.86
CA THR A 86 -8.77 -1.34 -3.22
C THR A 86 -9.45 0.03 -3.23
N VAL A 87 -9.10 0.87 -4.22
CA VAL A 87 -9.79 2.14 -4.51
C VAL A 87 -11.04 1.87 -5.34
N VAL A 88 -12.20 2.32 -4.86
CA VAL A 88 -13.49 2.14 -5.51
C VAL A 88 -14.15 3.51 -5.72
N GLU A 89 -14.63 3.77 -6.94
CA GLU A 89 -15.37 4.99 -7.27
C GLU A 89 -16.78 4.99 -6.65
N VAL A 90 -17.35 6.16 -6.40
CA VAL A 90 -18.74 6.27 -5.91
C VAL A 90 -19.70 5.62 -6.90
N GLY A 91 -20.56 4.73 -6.39
CA GLY A 91 -21.44 3.88 -7.21
C GLY A 91 -20.79 2.59 -7.73
N GLY A 92 -19.50 2.36 -7.44
CA GLY A 92 -18.79 1.13 -7.75
C GLY A 92 -19.30 -0.07 -6.92
N PRO A 93 -19.31 -1.28 -7.49
CA PRO A 93 -19.81 -2.47 -6.80
C PRO A 93 -18.82 -2.93 -5.71
N LEU A 94 -19.28 -3.03 -4.47
CA LEU A 94 -18.48 -3.46 -3.32
C LEU A 94 -18.66 -4.95 -3.02
N ALA A 95 -19.91 -5.40 -2.96
CA ALA A 95 -20.27 -6.76 -2.63
C ALA A 95 -21.65 -7.13 -3.15
N MET A 96 -21.93 -8.42 -3.18
CA MET A 96 -23.23 -8.95 -3.57
C MET A 96 -23.90 -9.62 -2.37
N ILE A 97 -25.14 -9.20 -2.07
CA ILE A 97 -25.93 -9.71 -0.95
C ILE A 97 -27.07 -10.58 -1.47
N GLY A 98 -27.15 -11.82 -0.97
CA GLY A 98 -28.22 -12.75 -1.29
C GLY A 98 -29.33 -12.73 -0.26
N ALA A 99 -30.57 -12.58 -0.71
CA ALA A 99 -31.76 -12.64 0.13
C ALA A 99 -32.37 -14.05 0.24
N ASN A 100 -31.59 -15.08 0.64
CA ASN A 100 -32.11 -16.23 1.39
C ASN A 100 -31.05 -17.26 1.80
N ALA A 101 -31.20 -17.79 3.01
CA ALA A 101 -30.38 -18.83 3.62
C ALA A 101 -30.96 -20.23 3.33
N ALA A 102 -30.80 -20.76 2.13
CA ALA A 102 -31.01 -22.20 1.89
C ALA A 102 -30.35 -22.66 0.59
N GLY A 103 -29.23 -23.37 0.71
CA GLY A 103 -28.72 -24.25 -0.33
C GLY A 103 -28.09 -23.55 -1.54
N VAL A 104 -26.95 -22.89 -1.32
CA VAL A 104 -26.04 -22.57 -2.44
C VAL A 104 -24.79 -23.43 -2.28
N THR A 105 -24.74 -24.51 -3.07
CA THR A 105 -23.46 -25.12 -3.43
C THR A 105 -22.74 -24.09 -4.30
N LEU A 106 -21.74 -23.44 -3.73
CA LEU A 106 -20.96 -22.38 -4.36
C LEU A 106 -20.23 -22.94 -5.59
N PRO A 107 -20.27 -22.26 -6.75
CA PRO A 107 -19.28 -22.48 -7.79
C PRO A 107 -17.91 -22.12 -7.20
N GLU A 108 -16.94 -23.00 -7.49
CA GLU A 108 -15.54 -22.86 -7.10
C GLU A 108 -15.00 -21.48 -7.51
N PRO A 109 -14.25 -20.79 -6.63
CA PRO A 109 -13.85 -19.41 -6.85
C PRO A 109 -13.12 -19.25 -8.18
N ALA A 110 -13.53 -18.24 -8.95
CA ALA A 110 -12.69 -17.68 -9.98
C ALA A 110 -11.37 -17.22 -9.32
N PRO A 111 -10.21 -17.48 -9.96
CA PRO A 111 -8.93 -17.38 -9.30
C PRO A 111 -8.73 -15.95 -8.78
N ILE A 112 -8.56 -15.86 -7.45
CA ILE A 112 -7.74 -14.85 -6.79
C ILE A 112 -6.53 -14.64 -7.69
N VAL A 113 -6.18 -13.40 -8.04
CA VAL A 113 -4.94 -13.10 -8.76
C VAL A 113 -3.85 -13.92 -8.08
N GLU A 114 -3.42 -14.98 -8.76
CA GLU A 114 -2.54 -15.96 -8.17
C GLU A 114 -1.31 -15.18 -7.69
N PRO A 115 -0.78 -15.44 -6.48
CA PRO A 115 0.52 -14.89 -6.12
C PRO A 115 1.44 -15.24 -7.28
N VAL A 116 2.03 -14.22 -7.94
CA VAL A 116 2.83 -14.33 -9.16
C VAL A 116 3.35 -15.74 -9.27
N THR A 117 2.73 -16.55 -10.14
CA THR A 117 3.12 -17.94 -10.26
C THR A 117 4.57 -17.88 -10.67
N VAL A 118 5.40 -18.28 -9.72
CA VAL A 118 6.82 -18.44 -9.91
C VAL A 118 6.92 -19.38 -11.09
N SER A 119 7.27 -18.82 -12.26
CA SER A 119 7.54 -19.60 -13.46
C SER A 119 8.59 -20.63 -13.06
N GLY A 120 8.67 -21.79 -13.72
CA GLY A 120 9.59 -22.88 -13.34
C GLY A 120 11.09 -22.49 -13.25
N ALA A 121 11.44 -21.23 -13.50
CA ALA A 121 12.74 -20.61 -13.27
C ALA A 121 12.86 -19.76 -11.98
N ASP A 122 11.80 -19.37 -11.25
CA ASP A 122 11.99 -18.54 -10.05
C ASP A 122 12.36 -19.37 -8.82
N ARG A 123 13.38 -18.87 -8.12
CA ARG A 123 13.93 -19.49 -6.92
C ARG A 123 13.41 -18.73 -5.71
N VAL A 124 12.48 -19.35 -4.99
CA VAL A 124 11.98 -18.80 -3.72
C VAL A 124 13.00 -19.09 -2.61
N GLU A 125 13.65 -18.05 -2.10
CA GLU A 125 14.55 -18.16 -0.97
C GLU A 125 13.92 -17.63 0.32
N LYS A 126 14.13 -18.36 1.41
CA LYS A 126 13.66 -17.94 2.74
C LYS A 126 14.46 -16.74 3.23
N LEU A 127 13.78 -15.63 3.47
CA LEU A 127 14.38 -14.44 4.07
C LEU A 127 15.07 -14.76 5.42
N PRO A 128 16.38 -14.45 5.55
CA PRO A 128 17.10 -14.53 6.81
C PRO A 128 16.43 -13.71 7.92
N ARG A 129 16.59 -14.13 9.19
CA ARG A 129 15.92 -13.51 10.35
C ARG A 129 16.15 -11.99 10.43
N ILE A 130 17.39 -11.53 10.20
CA ILE A 130 17.74 -10.10 10.23
C ILE A 130 16.95 -9.32 9.16
N ARG A 131 16.90 -9.84 7.92
CA ARG A 131 16.19 -9.18 6.83
C ARG A 131 14.69 -9.08 7.08
N ARG A 132 14.10 -10.12 7.68
CA ARG A 132 12.68 -10.10 8.08
C ARG A 132 12.39 -9.04 9.14
N THR A 133 13.26 -8.90 10.13
CA THR A 133 13.11 -7.86 11.16
C THR A 133 13.26 -6.46 10.58
N ILE A 134 14.24 -6.25 9.69
CA ILE A 134 14.43 -4.96 9.00
C ILE A 134 13.19 -4.63 8.17
N ALA A 135 12.72 -5.57 7.34
CA ALA A 135 11.53 -5.37 6.51
C ALA A 135 10.30 -5.00 7.34
N ARG A 136 10.06 -5.72 8.45
CA ARG A 136 8.95 -5.40 9.37
C ARG A 136 9.06 -3.99 9.95
N ARG A 137 10.25 -3.59 10.43
CA ARG A 137 10.46 -2.25 10.99
C ARG A 137 10.36 -1.15 9.93
N MET A 138 10.79 -1.43 8.70
CA MET A 138 10.66 -0.48 7.58
C MET A 138 9.19 -0.23 7.25
N VAL A 139 8.38 -1.29 7.13
CA VAL A 139 6.93 -1.16 6.87
C VAL A 139 6.23 -0.46 8.03
N GLU A 140 6.53 -0.85 9.27
CA GLU A 140 6.02 -0.18 10.47
C GLU A 140 6.35 1.32 10.49
N SER A 141 7.58 1.69 10.12
CA SER A 141 7.99 3.09 10.04
C SER A 141 7.26 3.87 8.94
N LEU A 142 6.96 3.25 7.79
CA LEU A 142 6.22 3.89 6.70
C LEU A 142 4.76 4.15 7.08
N HIS A 143 4.12 3.20 7.76
CA HIS A 143 2.73 3.37 8.19
C HIS A 143 2.61 4.35 9.36
N THR A 144 3.62 4.46 10.21
CA THR A 144 3.58 5.32 11.42
C THR A 144 3.95 6.78 11.13
N SER A 145 4.72 7.06 10.08
CA SER A 145 5.26 8.40 9.83
C SER A 145 5.03 8.86 8.40
N ALA A 146 4.38 10.02 8.25
CA ALA A 146 4.24 10.67 6.96
C ALA A 146 5.61 11.12 6.44
N GLN A 147 5.95 10.69 5.23
CA GLN A 147 7.21 11.05 4.59
C GLN A 147 6.98 12.16 3.57
N LEU A 148 7.66 13.30 3.73
CA LEU A 148 7.72 14.36 2.73
C LEU A 148 9.16 14.44 2.21
N THR A 149 9.33 14.30 0.89
CA THR A 149 10.64 14.46 0.26
C THR A 149 10.73 15.85 -0.35
N THR A 150 11.72 16.63 0.07
CA THR A 150 12.04 17.93 -0.52
C THR A 150 13.45 17.86 -1.10
N VAL A 151 13.59 18.38 -2.33
CA VAL A 151 14.87 18.48 -3.02
C VAL A 151 15.28 19.94 -3.04
N VAL A 152 16.52 20.23 -2.63
CA VAL A 152 17.09 21.57 -2.67
C VAL A 152 18.45 21.49 -3.37
N GLU A 153 18.68 22.39 -4.31
CA GLU A 153 19.96 22.54 -4.98
C GLU A 153 20.86 23.50 -4.18
N ILE A 154 22.12 23.11 -3.98
CA ILE A 154 23.09 23.89 -3.19
C ILE A 154 24.37 24.06 -4.02
N ASP A 155 24.81 25.30 -4.20
CA ASP A 155 26.11 25.60 -4.80
C ASP A 155 27.25 25.32 -3.81
N VAL A 156 28.12 24.38 -4.18
CA VAL A 156 29.27 23.94 -3.38
C VAL A 156 30.61 24.48 -3.88
N THR A 157 30.60 25.44 -4.81
CA THR A 157 31.82 26.00 -5.44
C THR A 157 32.80 26.55 -4.40
N GLY A 158 32.30 27.21 -3.36
CA GLY A 158 33.13 27.73 -2.26
C GLY A 158 33.85 26.61 -1.50
N ILE A 159 33.12 25.56 -1.13
CA ILE A 159 33.65 24.38 -0.42
C ILE A 159 34.68 23.66 -1.29
N ALA A 160 34.42 23.54 -2.60
CA ALA A 160 35.36 22.92 -3.54
C ALA A 160 36.72 23.65 -3.55
N ARG A 161 36.71 24.99 -3.58
CA ARG A 161 37.95 25.80 -3.54
C ARG A 161 38.73 25.58 -2.25
N VAL A 162 38.06 25.55 -1.10
CA VAL A 162 38.70 25.30 0.21
C VAL A 162 39.28 23.88 0.26
N ARG A 163 38.50 22.88 -0.16
CA ARG A 163 38.94 21.49 -0.21
C ARG A 163 40.19 21.34 -1.09
N ASP A 164 40.22 21.96 -2.26
CA ASP A 164 41.35 21.83 -3.18
C ASP A 164 42.62 22.48 -2.68
N ARG A 165 42.51 23.55 -1.88
CA ARG A 165 43.63 24.18 -1.18
C ARG A 165 44.20 23.28 -0.08
N GLU A 166 43.34 22.68 0.74
CA GLU A 166 43.76 22.01 1.98
C GLU A 166 43.98 20.49 1.83
N LYS A 167 43.45 19.85 0.77
CA LYS A 167 43.50 18.39 0.60
C LYS A 167 44.91 17.81 0.65
N ALA A 168 45.89 18.49 0.06
CA ALA A 168 47.27 18.01 -0.02
C ALA A 168 47.94 18.08 1.37
N VAL A 169 47.74 19.19 2.08
CA VAL A 169 48.27 19.41 3.43
C VAL A 169 47.66 18.42 4.42
N LEU A 170 46.34 18.21 4.36
CA LEU A 170 45.68 17.24 5.22
C LEU A 170 46.17 15.82 4.94
N HIS A 171 46.29 15.45 3.66
CA HIS A 171 46.74 14.13 3.27
C HIS A 171 48.18 13.86 3.73
N ALA A 172 49.07 14.85 3.62
CA ALA A 172 50.43 14.74 4.12
C ALA A 172 50.49 14.58 5.65
N ARG A 173 49.58 15.22 6.39
CA ARG A 173 49.57 15.19 7.87
C ARG A 173 48.91 13.93 8.45
N THR A 174 47.81 13.47 7.87
CA THR A 174 46.96 12.42 8.45
C THR A 174 46.89 11.15 7.62
N GLY A 175 47.39 11.16 6.39
CA GLY A 175 47.23 10.07 5.42
C GLY A 175 45.81 9.94 4.86
N MET A 176 44.85 10.75 5.31
CA MET A 176 43.46 10.68 4.88
C MET A 176 43.17 11.67 3.76
N LYS A 177 42.29 11.29 2.82
CA LYS A 177 41.84 12.17 1.74
C LYS A 177 40.69 13.05 2.25
N LEU A 178 40.77 14.35 1.99
CA LEU A 178 39.69 15.28 2.31
C LEU A 178 38.55 15.13 1.28
N SER A 179 37.40 14.62 1.73
CA SER A 179 36.17 14.47 0.95
C SER A 179 35.17 15.59 1.27
N PHE A 180 34.05 15.65 0.54
CA PHE A 180 32.98 16.64 0.80
C PHE A 180 32.12 16.37 2.05
N PRO A 181 31.77 15.11 2.40
CA PRO A 181 30.89 14.83 3.55
C PRO A 181 31.29 15.47 4.88
N PRO A 182 32.57 15.58 5.28
CA PRO A 182 32.95 16.26 6.52
C PRO A 182 32.49 17.72 6.61
N PHE A 183 32.46 18.45 5.48
CA PHE A 183 31.98 19.83 5.46
C PHE A 183 30.47 19.90 5.71
N PHE A 184 29.71 19.00 5.08
CA PHE A 184 28.25 18.93 5.26
C PHE A 184 27.86 18.43 6.65
N VAL A 185 28.63 17.50 7.22
CA VAL A 185 28.36 17.00 8.59
C VAL A 185 28.64 18.10 9.61
N ALA A 186 29.72 18.88 9.47
CA ALA A 186 30.01 19.99 10.37
C ALA A 186 28.88 21.03 10.35
N ASP A 187 28.45 21.44 9.15
CA ASP A 187 27.35 22.39 8.95
C ASP A 187 26.01 21.84 9.48
N ALA A 188 25.70 20.57 9.23
CA ALA A 188 24.48 19.93 9.75
C ALA A 188 24.45 19.89 11.27
N VAL A 189 25.59 19.66 11.95
CA VAL A 189 25.67 19.67 13.42
C VAL A 189 25.40 21.07 13.99
N GLU A 190 25.93 22.10 13.34
CA GLU A 190 25.66 23.51 13.70
C GLU A 190 24.17 23.85 13.49
N ALA A 191 23.63 23.52 12.32
CA ALA A 191 22.22 23.75 11.98
C ALA A 191 21.24 22.99 12.89
N LEU A 192 21.57 21.78 13.34
CA LEU A 192 20.77 21.03 14.31
C LEU A 192 20.76 21.70 15.70
N GLY A 193 21.80 22.48 16.03
CA GLY A 193 21.83 23.32 17.24
C GLY A 193 20.88 24.51 17.14
N ASP A 194 20.88 25.19 16.00
CA ASP A 194 20.03 26.37 15.75
C ASP A 194 18.55 26.01 15.49
N HIS A 195 18.30 24.80 14.96
CA HIS A 195 16.96 24.29 14.65
C HIS A 195 16.62 23.03 15.46
N PRO A 196 16.41 23.15 16.79
CA PRO A 196 16.22 22.00 17.67
C PRO A 196 14.95 21.20 17.35
N VAL A 197 13.95 21.81 16.70
CA VAL A 197 12.69 21.16 16.30
C VAL A 197 12.93 19.97 15.36
N ILE A 198 13.99 20.01 14.55
CA ILE A 198 14.32 18.96 13.58
C ILE A 198 15.02 17.77 14.28
N ASN A 199 15.63 17.98 15.45
CA ASN A 199 16.37 16.97 16.21
C ASN A 199 15.55 16.35 17.36
N LEU A 200 14.25 16.17 17.14
CA LEU A 200 13.31 15.66 18.14
C LEU A 200 12.85 14.24 17.79
N THR A 201 12.71 13.41 18.81
CA THR A 201 12.03 12.11 18.72
C THR A 201 10.71 12.20 19.47
N THR A 202 9.64 11.66 18.88
CA THR A 202 8.32 11.60 19.51
C THR A 202 8.22 10.35 20.39
N VAL A 203 8.10 10.54 21.71
CA VAL A 203 7.88 9.46 22.69
C VAL A 203 6.59 9.75 23.44
N ARG A 204 5.56 8.90 23.28
CA ARG A 204 4.27 9.02 24.00
C ARG A 204 3.68 10.44 23.96
N GLN A 205 3.60 11.03 22.76
CA GLN A 205 3.13 12.41 22.53
C GLN A 205 3.98 13.52 23.19
N ARG A 206 5.20 13.21 23.63
CA ARG A 206 6.19 14.17 24.13
C ARG A 206 7.40 14.22 23.21
N LEU A 207 7.98 15.40 23.02
CA LEU A 207 9.18 15.62 22.23
C LEU A 207 10.41 15.48 23.14
N GLU A 208 11.31 14.56 22.81
CA GLU A 208 12.60 14.36 23.49
C GLU A 208 13.75 14.61 22.50
N THR A 209 14.81 15.30 22.96
CA THR A 209 16.00 15.57 22.14
C THR A 209 16.97 14.40 22.23
N GLY A 210 17.37 13.82 21.10
CA GLY A 210 18.29 12.69 21.05
C GLY A 210 19.18 12.72 19.82
N PHE A 211 20.51 12.63 20.01
CA PHE A 211 21.47 12.58 18.90
C PHE A 211 21.62 11.13 18.39
N GLY A 212 21.13 10.86 17.18
CA GLY A 212 21.27 9.56 16.52
C GLY A 212 21.89 9.69 15.12
N LEU A 213 23.19 9.40 14.98
CA LEU A 213 23.85 9.29 13.68
C LEU A 213 23.84 7.82 13.23
N GLN A 214 23.15 7.51 12.13
CA GLN A 214 23.11 6.16 11.59
C GLN A 214 24.28 5.91 10.63
N LEU A 215 25.37 5.33 11.14
CA LEU A 215 26.52 4.93 10.33
C LEU A 215 26.27 3.56 9.68
N CYS A 216 26.30 3.50 8.34
CA CYS A 216 26.11 2.25 7.61
C CYS A 216 27.39 1.38 7.68
N ILE A 217 27.43 0.40 8.59
CA ILE A 217 28.55 -0.55 8.71
C ILE A 217 28.32 -1.70 7.71
N LYS A 218 29.06 -1.69 6.60
CA LYS A 218 29.04 -2.79 5.62
C LYS A 218 29.80 -3.99 6.20
N HIS A 219 29.09 -4.95 6.77
CA HIS A 219 29.69 -6.18 7.27
C HIS A 219 30.10 -7.08 6.09
N ARG A 220 31.38 -7.06 5.72
CA ARG A 220 31.98 -7.99 4.74
C ARG A 220 32.25 -9.32 5.48
N LEU A 221 31.34 -10.29 5.34
CA LEU A 221 31.61 -11.66 5.78
C LEU A 221 32.70 -12.24 4.86
N ASN A 222 33.90 -12.43 5.43
CA ASN A 222 35.00 -13.09 4.75
C ASN A 222 34.79 -14.61 4.86
N SER A 223 34.14 -15.20 3.86
CA SER A 223 34.04 -16.66 3.73
C SER A 223 35.35 -17.20 3.16
N ASN A 224 36.32 -17.47 4.04
CA ASN A 224 37.46 -18.34 3.76
C ASN A 224 37.99 -18.94 5.07
N GLN A 225 37.33 -20.00 5.52
CA GLN A 225 37.93 -21.09 6.30
C GLN A 225 37.22 -22.39 5.93
N THR A 226 37.82 -23.15 5.02
CA THR A 226 37.93 -24.62 5.10
C THR A 226 39.18 -25.02 4.34
#